data_AF-C9J8I6-F1
#
_entry.id   AF-C9J8I6-F1
#
_cell.length_a   1.000
_cell.length_b   1.000
_cell.length_c   1.000
_cell.angle_alpha   90.00
_cell.angle_beta   90.00
_cell.angle_gamma   90.00
#
_symmetry.space_group_name_H-M   'P 1'
#
loop_
_entity.id
_entity.type
_entity.pdbx_description
1 polymer ?
#
loop_
_entity_poly.entity_id
_entity_poly.type
_entity_poly.pdbx_seq_one_letter_code
_entity_poly.pdbx_strand_id
1 'polypeptide(L)'
;MALRSMGQFSVFFFFFFWAQKKIASLSHSGFLHWFLLFEAVSSNGVLLFFSRFRWRRRLLVISAPNDEDWAYSQQLSALSGQACNFGLRHITILKLLGVGEEVGGVLELFPINGSSVVEREDVPAHLVKDIRNYFQVSPEYFSMLLVGKDGNVKSWYPSPMWSMVIVYDLIDSMQLRRQEMAIQQSLGMRCPEDEYAGYGYHSYHQGYQDGY
;
A
#
# COMPACT_ATOMS: atom_id res chain seq x y z
N MET A 1 7.26 47.86 16.96
CA MET A 1 6.01 47.67 16.20
C MET A 1 6.06 46.25 15.63
N ALA A 2 5.49 45.29 16.35
CA ALA A 2 5.44 43.88 15.93
C ALA A 2 4.01 43.40 16.25
N LEU A 3 3.30 42.92 15.23
CA LEU A 3 1.94 42.43 15.35
C LEU A 3 1.82 41.04 14.70
N ARG A 4 1.08 40.18 15.41
CA ARG A 4 0.40 38.94 14.99
C ARG A 4 1.22 37.66 14.85
N SER A 5 1.08 36.77 15.83
CA SER A 5 0.20 35.58 15.73
C SER A 5 0.54 34.58 16.84
N MET A 6 -0.12 34.69 18.00
CA MET A 6 -0.19 33.64 19.03
C MET A 6 -1.68 33.37 19.23
N GLY A 7 -2.20 32.32 18.60
CA GLY A 7 -3.66 32.12 18.55
C GLY A 7 -4.17 30.73 18.17
N GLN A 8 -3.36 29.67 18.26
CA GLN A 8 -3.86 28.30 18.00
C GLN A 8 -3.56 27.27 19.11
N PHE A 9 -2.74 27.60 20.11
CA PHE A 9 -2.45 26.68 21.22
C PHE A 9 -3.56 26.60 22.29
N SER A 10 -4.63 27.40 22.20
CA SER A 10 -5.63 27.51 23.27
C SER A 10 -6.88 26.64 23.08
N VAL A 11 -7.14 26.10 21.88
CA VAL A 11 -8.40 25.33 21.62
C VAL A 11 -8.24 23.85 22.00
N PHE A 12 -7.04 23.29 21.83
CA PHE A 12 -6.74 21.90 22.23
C PHE A 12 -6.81 21.69 23.75
N PHE A 13 -6.36 22.67 24.53
CA PHE A 13 -6.44 22.58 26.00
C PHE A 13 -7.88 22.68 26.52
N PHE A 14 -8.74 23.45 25.87
CA PHE A 14 -10.14 23.57 26.29
C PHE A 14 -10.98 22.34 25.93
N PHE A 15 -10.70 21.65 24.82
CA PHE A 15 -11.36 20.37 24.52
C PHE A 15 -10.88 19.24 25.43
N PHE A 16 -9.60 19.21 25.80
CA PHE A 16 -9.09 18.24 26.78
C PHE A 16 -9.67 18.47 28.18
N PHE A 17 -9.88 19.73 28.60
CA PHE A 17 -10.47 20.04 29.91
C PHE A 17 -12.00 19.96 29.94
N TRP A 18 -12.71 20.26 28.84
CA TRP A 18 -14.16 20.06 28.76
C TRP A 18 -14.52 18.58 28.64
N ALA A 19 -13.70 17.79 27.94
CA ALA A 19 -13.81 16.34 27.95
C ALA A 19 -13.59 15.77 29.35
N GLN A 20 -12.71 16.35 30.19
CA GLN A 20 -12.52 15.92 31.58
C GLN A 20 -13.59 16.40 32.57
N LYS A 21 -14.24 17.56 32.36
CA LYS A 21 -15.19 18.10 33.34
C LYS A 21 -16.61 17.52 33.26
N LYS A 22 -16.86 16.60 32.32
CA LYS A 22 -18.03 15.70 32.32
C LYS A 22 -17.65 14.24 32.65
N ILE A 23 -16.49 14.03 33.29
CA ILE A 23 -15.99 12.72 33.78
C ILE A 23 -16.10 12.65 35.30
N ALA A 24 -17.29 12.91 35.84
CA ALA A 24 -17.57 12.68 37.26
C ALA A 24 -18.76 11.74 37.49
N SER A 25 -19.27 11.05 36.46
CA SER A 25 -20.40 10.13 36.65
C SER A 25 -20.39 8.86 35.77
N LEU A 26 -19.31 8.54 35.06
CA LEU A 26 -19.22 7.30 34.27
C LEU A 26 -18.01 6.50 34.71
N SER A 27 -18.30 5.28 35.18
CA SER A 27 -17.33 4.27 35.62
C SER A 27 -16.17 4.12 34.64
N HIS A 28 -14.94 4.00 35.16
CA HIS A 28 -13.72 3.69 34.40
C HIS A 28 -13.89 2.48 33.45
N SER A 29 -14.81 1.56 33.77
CA SER A 29 -15.14 0.39 32.94
C SER A 29 -15.90 0.74 31.64
N GLY A 30 -16.71 1.79 31.64
CA GLY A 30 -17.51 2.19 30.46
C GLY A 30 -16.67 2.86 29.35
N PHE A 31 -15.63 3.60 29.74
CA PHE A 31 -14.73 4.27 28.80
C PHE A 31 -13.81 3.29 28.08
N LEU A 32 -13.23 2.32 28.80
CA LEU A 32 -12.43 1.25 28.21
C LEU A 32 -13.26 0.36 27.28
N HIS A 33 -14.51 0.06 27.64
CA HIS A 33 -15.41 -0.71 26.77
C HIS A 33 -15.73 0.03 25.47
N TRP A 34 -16.00 1.34 25.53
CA TRP A 34 -16.26 2.15 24.34
C TRP A 34 -15.01 2.35 23.47
N PHE A 35 -13.84 2.53 24.09
CA PHE A 35 -12.56 2.63 23.38
C PHE A 35 -12.20 1.33 22.65
N LEU A 36 -12.37 0.18 23.31
CA LEU A 36 -12.16 -1.15 22.70
C LEU A 36 -13.18 -1.44 21.59
N LEU A 37 -14.43 -1.00 21.73
CA LEU A 37 -15.44 -1.11 20.67
C LEU A 37 -15.09 -0.23 19.46
N PHE A 38 -14.54 0.97 19.66
CA PHE A 38 -14.11 1.84 18.57
C PHE A 38 -12.90 1.27 17.81
N GLU A 39 -11.90 0.71 18.50
CA GLU A 39 -10.79 -0.03 17.88
C GLU A 39 -11.27 -1.30 17.15
N ALA A 40 -12.24 -2.03 17.72
CA ALA A 40 -12.81 -3.23 17.11
C ALA A 40 -13.61 -2.93 15.83
N VAL A 41 -14.37 -1.83 15.77
CA VAL A 41 -15.15 -1.45 14.58
C VAL A 41 -14.24 -0.99 13.43
N SER A 42 -13.20 -0.20 13.71
CA SER A 42 -12.18 0.20 12.71
C SER A 42 -11.43 -1.02 12.14
N SER A 43 -11.06 -1.98 13.01
CA SER A 43 -10.41 -3.22 12.59
C SER A 43 -11.29 -4.06 11.66
N ASN A 44 -12.62 -4.10 11.86
CA ASN A 44 -13.53 -4.90 11.02
C ASN A 44 -13.64 -4.37 9.58
N GLY A 45 -13.60 -3.05 9.38
CA GLY A 45 -13.65 -2.44 8.04
C GLY A 45 -12.40 -2.75 7.21
N VAL A 46 -11.22 -2.63 7.82
CA VAL A 46 -9.93 -2.94 7.18
C VAL A 46 -9.81 -4.43 6.85
N LEU A 47 -10.19 -5.30 7.78
CA LEU A 47 -10.16 -6.75 7.55
C LEU A 47 -11.11 -7.15 6.42
N LEU A 48 -12.32 -6.57 6.37
CA LEU A 48 -13.26 -6.80 5.28
C LEU A 48 -12.68 -6.31 3.95
N PHE A 49 -12.08 -5.12 3.91
CA PHE A 49 -11.44 -4.60 2.71
C PHE A 49 -10.33 -5.51 2.18
N PHE A 50 -9.48 -6.05 3.06
CA PHE A 50 -8.39 -6.94 2.64
C PHE A 50 -8.83 -8.37 2.30
N SER A 51 -9.99 -8.81 2.81
CA SER A 51 -10.52 -10.16 2.57
C SER A 51 -10.65 -10.50 1.07
N ARG A 52 -10.96 -9.52 0.21
CA ARG A 52 -11.09 -9.71 -1.24
C ARG A 52 -9.77 -9.97 -1.97
N PHE A 53 -8.64 -9.57 -1.38
CA PHE A 53 -7.31 -9.79 -1.96
C PHE A 53 -6.64 -11.04 -1.40
N ARG A 54 -7.04 -11.45 -0.20
CA ARG A 54 -6.49 -12.62 0.50
C ARG A 54 -6.57 -13.85 -0.41
N TRP A 55 -5.43 -14.53 -0.58
CA TRP A 55 -5.22 -15.67 -1.48
C TRP A 55 -5.34 -15.38 -2.99
N ARG A 56 -5.82 -14.20 -3.39
CA ARG A 56 -6.08 -13.85 -4.80
C ARG A 56 -5.00 -12.94 -5.37
N ARG A 57 -4.61 -11.89 -4.65
CA ARG A 57 -3.73 -10.82 -5.15
C ARG A 57 -2.71 -10.40 -4.09
N ARG A 58 -1.56 -9.91 -4.57
CA ARG A 58 -0.51 -9.27 -3.76
C ARG A 58 -0.81 -7.77 -3.73
N LEU A 59 -0.56 -7.11 -2.62
CA LEU A 59 -0.78 -5.66 -2.52
C LEU A 59 0.56 -4.95 -2.48
N LEU A 60 0.72 -3.92 -3.31
CA LEU A 60 1.79 -2.94 -3.21
C LEU A 60 1.16 -1.66 -2.67
N VAL A 61 1.35 -1.38 -1.38
CA VAL A 61 0.80 -0.19 -0.75
C VAL A 61 1.84 0.91 -0.82
N ILE A 62 1.45 2.10 -1.29
CA ILE A 62 2.27 3.30 -1.39
C ILE A 62 1.57 4.38 -0.59
N SER A 63 2.25 4.90 0.42
CA SER A 63 1.77 6.03 1.23
C SER A 63 2.70 7.22 1.04
N ALA A 64 2.12 8.40 0.85
CA ALA A 64 2.86 9.66 0.77
C ALA A 64 2.02 10.81 1.39
N PRO A 65 2.66 11.91 1.82
CA PRO A 65 1.95 13.04 2.43
C PRO A 65 1.03 13.76 1.45
N ASN A 66 1.37 13.85 0.17
CA ASN A 66 0.54 14.41 -0.91
C ASN A 66 1.02 13.88 -2.28
N ASP A 67 0.34 14.27 -3.35
CA ASP A 67 0.65 13.91 -4.73
C ASP A 67 1.82 14.68 -5.35
N GLU A 68 2.17 15.85 -4.80
CA GLU A 68 3.34 16.65 -5.20
C GLU A 68 4.66 16.14 -4.61
N ASP A 69 4.62 15.17 -3.69
CA ASP A 69 5.80 14.59 -3.07
C ASP A 69 6.74 13.99 -4.15
N TRP A 70 8.02 14.37 -4.08
CA TRP A 70 8.99 13.96 -5.09
C TRP A 70 9.11 12.44 -5.14
N ALA A 71 9.08 11.77 -3.99
CA ALA A 71 9.29 10.34 -3.90
C ALA A 71 8.09 9.60 -4.46
N TYR A 72 6.88 10.10 -4.20
CA TYR A 72 5.67 9.62 -4.84
C TYR A 72 5.73 9.75 -6.37
N SER A 73 6.07 10.93 -6.89
CA SER A 73 6.19 11.19 -8.33
C SER A 73 7.22 10.29 -9.00
N GLN A 74 8.38 10.09 -8.35
CA GLN A 74 9.41 9.19 -8.83
C GLN A 74 8.93 7.74 -8.85
N GLN A 75 8.23 7.30 -7.80
CA GLN A 75 7.69 5.95 -7.74
C GLN A 75 6.64 5.72 -8.83
N LEU A 76 5.76 6.70 -9.10
CA LEU A 76 4.80 6.61 -10.22
C LEU A 76 5.50 6.43 -11.57
N SER A 77 6.62 7.12 -11.77
CA SER A 77 7.43 6.98 -12.98
C SER A 77 7.96 5.55 -13.13
N ALA A 78 8.43 4.93 -12.04
CA ALA A 78 8.91 3.54 -12.04
C ALA A 78 7.80 2.49 -12.23
N LEU A 79 6.53 2.84 -11.95
CA LEU A 79 5.36 1.97 -12.18
C LEU A 79 4.80 2.11 -13.60
N SER A 80 5.15 3.19 -14.31
CA SER A 80 4.66 3.44 -15.66
C SER A 80 5.14 2.34 -16.63
N GLY A 81 4.26 1.91 -17.55
CA GLY A 81 4.53 0.83 -18.50
C GLY A 81 4.51 -0.58 -17.89
N GLN A 82 4.47 -0.74 -16.57
CA GLN A 82 4.59 -2.05 -15.91
C GLN A 82 3.25 -2.80 -15.73
N ALA A 83 2.16 -2.33 -16.35
CA ALA A 83 0.81 -2.88 -16.17
C ALA A 83 0.73 -4.39 -16.43
N CYS A 84 1.35 -4.88 -17.51
CA CYS A 84 1.40 -6.31 -17.81
C CYS A 84 2.16 -7.09 -16.73
N ASN A 85 3.34 -6.59 -16.30
CA ASN A 85 4.14 -7.21 -15.25
C ASN A 85 3.39 -7.31 -13.93
N PHE A 86 2.57 -6.30 -13.59
CA PHE A 86 1.69 -6.34 -12.43
C PHE A 86 0.57 -7.36 -12.58
N GLY A 87 -0.06 -7.42 -13.76
CA GLY A 87 -1.10 -8.39 -14.09
C GLY A 87 -0.64 -9.85 -13.91
N LEU A 88 0.47 -10.23 -14.55
CA LEU A 88 1.04 -11.58 -14.45
C LEU A 88 1.44 -11.95 -13.01
N ARG A 89 1.87 -10.97 -12.20
CA ARG A 89 2.25 -11.18 -10.80
C ARG A 89 1.09 -10.99 -9.83
N HIS A 90 -0.15 -10.86 -10.31
CA HIS A 90 -1.34 -10.62 -9.48
C HIS A 90 -1.15 -9.46 -8.50
N ILE A 91 -0.46 -8.40 -8.91
CA ILE A 91 -0.22 -7.21 -8.09
C ILE A 91 -1.43 -6.29 -8.19
N THR A 92 -1.78 -5.68 -7.07
CA THR A 92 -2.73 -4.57 -6.94
C THR A 92 -2.00 -3.44 -6.24
N ILE A 93 -2.14 -2.22 -6.74
CA ILE A 93 -1.49 -1.05 -6.14
C ILE A 93 -2.51 -0.29 -5.31
N LEU A 94 -2.17 0.02 -4.07
CA LEU A 94 -2.99 0.82 -3.17
C LEU A 94 -2.23 2.10 -2.84
N LYS A 95 -2.70 3.23 -3.37
CA LYS A 95 -2.12 4.56 -3.16
C LYS A 95 -2.88 5.23 -2.01
N LEU A 96 -2.17 5.71 -1.00
CA LEU A 96 -2.70 6.39 0.18
C LEU A 96 -2.05 7.76 0.29
N LEU A 97 -2.79 8.83 0.00
CA LEU A 97 -2.27 10.19 -0.11
C LEU A 97 -2.95 11.13 0.89
N GLY A 98 -2.30 12.25 1.19
CA GLY A 98 -2.86 13.30 2.04
C GLY A 98 -2.64 13.07 3.53
N VAL A 99 -2.79 14.13 4.31
CA VAL A 99 -2.71 14.13 5.78
C VAL A 99 -3.95 14.84 6.33
N GLY A 100 -4.44 14.43 7.51
CA GLY A 100 -5.57 15.10 8.17
C GLY A 100 -6.91 14.91 7.47
N GLU A 101 -7.46 16.00 6.92
CA GLU A 101 -8.77 16.04 6.24
C GLU A 101 -8.67 15.82 4.73
N GLU A 102 -7.50 16.07 4.12
CA GLU A 102 -7.24 15.88 2.68
C GLU A 102 -6.81 14.44 2.36
N VAL A 103 -7.13 13.49 3.23
CA VAL A 103 -6.72 12.10 3.04
C VAL A 103 -7.58 11.40 1.99
N GLY A 104 -6.94 10.76 1.03
CA GLY A 104 -7.59 10.01 -0.04
C GLY A 104 -6.81 8.75 -0.37
N GLY A 105 -7.49 7.78 -0.99
CA GLY A 105 -6.81 6.60 -1.47
C GLY A 105 -7.40 6.11 -2.77
N VAL A 106 -6.57 5.46 -3.57
CA VAL A 106 -6.96 4.87 -4.86
C VAL A 106 -6.37 3.48 -4.95
N LEU A 107 -7.20 2.52 -5.31
CA LEU A 107 -6.82 1.16 -5.60
C LEU A 107 -6.77 0.97 -7.13
N GLU A 108 -5.67 0.40 -7.62
CA GLU A 108 -5.46 0.08 -9.03
C GLU A 108 -5.32 -1.43 -9.22
N LEU A 109 -6.20 -1.99 -10.05
CA LEU A 109 -6.29 -3.39 -10.38
C LEU A 109 -5.80 -3.63 -11.81
N PHE A 110 -4.80 -4.51 -11.94
CA PHE A 110 -4.16 -4.85 -13.21
C PHE A 110 -4.66 -6.22 -13.70
N PRO A 111 -5.29 -6.32 -14.87
CA PRO A 111 -5.79 -7.60 -15.37
C PRO A 111 -4.64 -8.48 -15.91
N ILE A 112 -4.83 -9.80 -15.89
CA ILE A 112 -3.82 -10.76 -16.40
C ILE A 112 -3.85 -10.91 -17.92
N ASN A 113 -4.91 -10.43 -18.57
CA ASN A 113 -5.19 -10.63 -20.00
C ASN A 113 -4.36 -9.74 -20.94
N GLY A 114 -3.33 -9.07 -20.43
CA GLY A 114 -2.51 -8.14 -21.21
C GLY A 114 -3.22 -6.83 -21.60
N SER A 115 -4.45 -6.60 -21.11
CA SER A 115 -5.12 -5.31 -21.27
C SER A 115 -4.42 -4.25 -20.45
N SER A 116 -4.21 -3.08 -21.05
CA SER A 116 -3.72 -1.88 -20.35
C SER A 116 -4.81 -1.16 -19.56
N VAL A 117 -6.07 -1.64 -19.61
CA VAL A 117 -7.16 -1.05 -18.84
C VAL A 117 -6.98 -1.40 -17.37
N VAL A 118 -6.59 -0.38 -16.60
CA VAL A 118 -6.47 -0.43 -15.14
C VAL A 118 -7.81 -0.05 -14.54
N GLU A 119 -8.42 -0.97 -13.79
CA GLU A 119 -9.61 -0.65 -13.00
C GLU A 119 -9.19 0.16 -11.77
N ARG A 120 -9.87 1.29 -11.54
CA ARG A 120 -9.61 2.20 -10.43
C ARG A 120 -10.80 2.25 -9.48
N GLU A 121 -10.52 2.16 -8.19
CA GLU A 121 -11.51 2.25 -7.13
C GLU A 121 -11.05 3.24 -6.06
N ASP A 122 -11.91 4.19 -5.71
CA ASP A 122 -11.63 5.15 -4.64
C ASP A 122 -11.76 4.49 -3.27
N VAL A 123 -10.81 4.79 -2.40
CA VAL A 123 -10.77 4.29 -1.02
C VAL A 123 -11.16 5.45 -0.10
N PRO A 124 -12.21 5.28 0.73
CA PRO A 124 -12.72 6.37 1.56
C PRO A 124 -11.71 6.77 2.64
N ALA A 125 -11.73 8.06 3.00
CA ALA A 125 -10.78 8.68 3.93
C ALA A 125 -10.61 7.94 5.27
N HIS A 126 -11.70 7.46 5.88
CA HIS A 126 -11.65 6.71 7.13
C HIS A 126 -10.85 5.42 6.97
N LEU A 127 -11.09 4.68 5.89
CA LEU A 127 -10.43 3.43 5.60
C LEU A 127 -8.94 3.63 5.30
N VAL A 128 -8.56 4.74 4.65
CA VAL A 128 -7.14 5.10 4.46
C VAL A 128 -6.42 5.26 5.80
N LYS A 129 -7.05 5.95 6.77
CA LYS A 129 -6.48 6.11 8.12
C LYS A 129 -6.34 4.77 8.81
N ASP A 130 -7.39 3.93 8.75
CA ASP A 130 -7.37 2.61 9.36
C ASP A 130 -6.32 1.68 8.73
N ILE A 131 -6.12 1.75 7.40
CA ILE A 131 -5.08 0.99 6.69
C ILE A 131 -3.68 1.44 7.09
N ARG A 132 -3.43 2.76 7.17
CA ARG A 132 -2.15 3.30 7.65
C ARG A 132 -1.86 2.84 9.08
N ASN A 133 -2.87 2.87 9.96
CA ASN A 133 -2.75 2.37 11.32
C ASN A 133 -2.47 0.85 11.36
N TYR A 134 -3.19 0.07 10.55
CA TYR A 134 -3.04 -1.39 10.46
C TYR A 134 -1.62 -1.81 10.07
N PHE A 135 -1.05 -1.16 9.06
CA PHE A 135 0.33 -1.43 8.64
C PHE A 135 1.37 -0.68 9.47
N GLN A 136 0.98 0.25 10.35
CA GLN A 136 1.89 1.15 11.09
C GLN A 136 2.72 2.05 10.16
N VAL A 137 2.06 2.60 9.14
CA VAL A 137 2.63 3.50 8.15
C VAL A 137 2.33 4.95 8.53
N SER A 138 3.35 5.80 8.57
CA SER A 138 3.14 7.22 8.80
C SER A 138 2.52 7.91 7.58
N PRO A 139 1.59 8.86 7.77
CA PRO A 139 1.14 9.75 6.71
C PRO A 139 2.16 10.84 6.36
N GLU A 140 3.19 11.07 7.19
CA GLU A 140 4.09 12.23 7.06
C GLU A 140 5.23 12.02 6.06
N TYR A 141 5.55 10.79 5.71
CA TYR A 141 6.66 10.45 4.82
C TYR A 141 6.28 9.39 3.80
N PHE A 142 7.00 9.40 2.68
CA PHE A 142 6.88 8.36 1.67
C PHE A 142 7.24 6.99 2.25
N SER A 143 6.41 6.00 1.99
CA SER A 143 6.72 4.60 2.25
C SER A 143 5.97 3.71 1.27
N MET A 144 6.61 2.61 0.91
CA MET A 144 6.02 1.57 0.08
C MET A 144 6.23 0.22 0.76
N LEU A 145 5.26 -0.67 0.65
CA LEU A 145 5.30 -1.99 1.26
C LEU A 145 4.66 -3.04 0.35
N LEU A 146 5.28 -4.21 0.32
CA LEU A 146 4.77 -5.37 -0.40
C LEU A 146 4.07 -6.30 0.59
N VAL A 147 2.81 -6.59 0.34
CA VAL A 147 2.00 -7.58 1.08
C VAL A 147 1.77 -8.80 0.20
N GLY A 148 2.05 -9.98 0.75
CA GLY A 148 1.83 -11.23 0.06
C GLY A 148 0.34 -11.58 -0.08
N LYS A 149 0.04 -12.62 -0.87
CA LYS A 149 -1.31 -13.21 -0.93
C LYS A 149 -1.77 -13.79 0.41
N ASP A 150 -0.82 -14.04 1.29
CA ASP A 150 -1.04 -14.46 2.68
C ASP A 150 -1.49 -13.30 3.60
N GLY A 151 -1.57 -12.07 3.10
CA GLY A 151 -1.93 -10.88 3.88
C GLY A 151 -0.81 -10.36 4.77
N ASN A 152 0.35 -11.02 4.80
CA ASN A 152 1.50 -10.61 5.60
C ASN A 152 2.41 -9.66 4.79
N VAL A 153 3.01 -8.69 5.48
CA VAL A 153 4.02 -7.82 4.88
C VAL A 153 5.28 -8.64 4.59
N LYS A 154 5.81 -8.50 3.38
CA LYS A 154 7.01 -9.20 2.87
C LYS A 154 8.23 -8.29 2.88
N SER A 155 8.05 -7.02 2.58
CA SER A 155 9.12 -6.04 2.57
C SER A 155 8.60 -4.62 2.76
N TRP A 156 9.48 -3.77 3.28
CA TRP A 156 9.28 -2.35 3.49
C TRP A 156 10.31 -1.55 2.69
N TYR A 157 9.87 -0.47 2.07
CA TYR A 157 10.67 0.44 1.25
C TYR A 157 10.42 1.87 1.72
N PRO A 158 11.28 2.44 2.59
CA PRO A 158 11.11 3.79 3.11
C PRO A 158 11.51 4.89 2.09
N SER A 159 11.87 4.50 0.87
CA SER A 159 12.33 5.40 -0.18
C SER A 159 11.85 4.86 -1.54
N PRO A 160 11.62 5.75 -2.52
CA PRO A 160 11.13 5.33 -3.83
C PRO A 160 12.23 4.60 -4.59
N MET A 161 11.81 3.76 -5.52
CA MET A 161 12.71 2.93 -6.30
C MET A 161 12.72 3.39 -7.76
N TRP A 162 13.90 3.35 -8.38
CA TRP A 162 14.03 3.62 -9.82
C TRP A 162 13.48 2.49 -10.69
N SER A 163 13.43 1.28 -10.13
CA SER A 163 13.03 0.08 -10.84
C SER A 163 12.31 -0.89 -9.91
N MET A 164 11.33 -1.59 -10.45
CA MET A 164 10.54 -2.61 -9.76
C MET A 164 11.20 -4.00 -9.76
N VAL A 165 12.39 -4.17 -10.37
CA VAL A 165 13.09 -5.45 -10.48
C VAL A 165 13.24 -6.16 -9.13
N ILE A 166 13.68 -5.45 -8.09
CA ILE A 166 13.85 -6.04 -6.74
C ILE A 166 12.52 -6.55 -6.18
N VAL A 167 11.42 -5.83 -6.45
CA VAL A 167 10.08 -6.26 -6.02
C VAL A 167 9.65 -7.52 -6.79
N TYR A 168 9.95 -7.59 -8.08
CA TYR A 168 9.64 -8.75 -8.91
C TYR A 168 10.46 -9.98 -8.51
N ASP A 169 11.76 -9.82 -8.26
CA ASP A 169 12.63 -10.92 -7.81
C ASP A 169 12.15 -11.49 -6.48
N LEU A 170 11.81 -10.62 -5.52
CA LEU A 170 11.23 -11.03 -4.26
C LEU A 170 9.92 -11.80 -4.49
N ILE A 171 9.06 -11.33 -5.39
CA ILE A 171 7.80 -12.00 -5.70
C ILE A 171 8.01 -13.37 -6.34
N ASP A 172 8.88 -13.44 -7.34
CA ASP A 172 9.16 -14.63 -8.14
C ASP A 172 9.90 -15.70 -7.33
N SER A 173 10.60 -15.32 -6.26
CA SER A 173 11.18 -16.25 -5.29
C SER A 173 10.15 -17.01 -4.44
N MET A 174 8.92 -16.49 -4.29
CA MET A 174 7.89 -17.06 -3.41
C MET A 174 7.28 -18.36 -3.96
N GLN A 175 6.98 -19.31 -3.07
CA GLN A 175 6.47 -20.64 -3.45
C GLN A 175 5.19 -20.60 -4.31
N LEU A 176 4.16 -19.86 -3.87
CA LEU A 176 2.91 -19.71 -4.63
C LEU A 176 3.16 -19.10 -6.01
N ARG A 177 4.15 -18.22 -6.15
CA ARG A 177 4.48 -17.59 -7.44
C ARG A 177 5.08 -18.59 -8.43
N ARG A 178 5.89 -19.55 -7.98
CA ARG A 178 6.47 -20.58 -8.85
C ARG A 178 5.41 -21.44 -9.52
N GLN A 179 4.34 -21.77 -8.80
CA GLN A 179 3.20 -22.50 -9.36
C GLN A 179 2.45 -21.66 -10.41
N GLU A 180 2.23 -20.38 -10.13
CA GLU A 180 1.62 -19.45 -11.09
C GLU A 180 2.43 -19.33 -12.38
N MET A 181 3.77 -19.23 -12.27
CA MET A 181 4.67 -19.15 -13.41
C MET A 181 4.63 -20.41 -14.27
N ALA A 182 4.62 -21.60 -13.65
CA ALA A 182 4.50 -22.86 -14.39
C ALA A 182 3.20 -22.93 -15.21
N ILE A 183 2.07 -22.50 -14.62
CA ILE A 183 0.78 -22.42 -15.31
C ILE A 183 0.84 -21.36 -16.43
N GLN A 184 1.35 -20.17 -16.15
CA GLN A 184 1.50 -19.09 -17.14
C GLN A 184 2.33 -19.52 -18.34
N GLN A 185 3.45 -20.21 -18.09
CA GLN A 185 4.33 -20.75 -19.11
C GLN A 185 3.62 -21.81 -19.96
N SER A 186 2.84 -22.71 -19.34
CA SER A 186 2.05 -23.72 -20.07
C SER A 186 0.98 -23.10 -20.98
N LEU A 187 0.49 -21.91 -20.62
CA LEU A 187 -0.51 -21.15 -21.38
C LEU A 187 0.11 -20.12 -22.34
N GLY A 188 1.45 -20.06 -22.44
CA GLY A 188 2.14 -19.08 -23.29
C GLY A 188 1.97 -17.62 -22.85
N MET A 189 1.52 -17.36 -21.62
CA MET A 189 1.32 -16.01 -21.10
C MET A 189 2.66 -15.36 -20.75
N ARG A 190 3.04 -14.32 -21.50
CA ARG A 190 4.22 -13.48 -21.23
C ARG A 190 3.92 -12.03 -21.59
N CYS A 191 4.56 -11.11 -20.89
CA CYS A 191 4.60 -9.73 -21.33
C CYS A 191 5.56 -9.63 -22.52
N PRO A 192 5.28 -8.77 -23.51
CA PRO A 192 6.28 -8.37 -24.48
C PRO A 192 7.49 -7.83 -23.71
N GLU A 193 8.71 -8.21 -24.12
CA GLU A 193 9.89 -7.48 -23.63
C GLU A 193 9.75 -6.04 -24.11
N ASP A 194 9.85 -5.09 -23.18
CA ASP A 194 9.97 -3.69 -23.54
C ASP A 194 11.25 -3.57 -24.37
N GLU A 195 11.12 -3.37 -25.68
CA GLU A 195 12.21 -3.18 -26.67
C GLU A 195 13.17 -2.03 -26.30
N TYR A 196 12.87 -1.28 -25.23
CA TYR A 196 13.63 -0.16 -24.68
C TYR A 196 14.35 -0.44 -23.34
N ALA A 197 14.22 -1.63 -22.74
CA ALA A 197 14.92 -1.99 -21.49
C ALA A 197 16.23 -2.79 -21.73
N GLY A 198 16.64 -2.97 -22.99
CA GLY A 198 17.79 -3.79 -23.41
C GLY A 198 19.19 -3.24 -23.12
N TYR A 199 19.34 -2.20 -22.30
CA TYR A 199 20.66 -1.68 -21.91
C TYR A 199 20.85 -1.74 -20.40
N GLY A 200 21.17 -2.93 -19.91
CA GLY A 200 21.79 -3.12 -18.60
C GLY A 200 21.12 -4.22 -17.78
N TYR A 201 21.92 -5.22 -17.39
CA TYR A 201 21.58 -6.30 -16.45
C TYR A 201 20.86 -7.54 -16.99
N HIS A 202 21.38 -8.13 -18.06
CA HIS A 202 21.27 -9.59 -18.27
C HIS A 202 22.64 -10.23 -18.42
N SER A 203 23.29 -10.48 -17.29
CA SER A 203 24.33 -11.52 -17.17
C SER A 203 24.41 -11.86 -15.69
N TYR A 204 23.94 -13.04 -15.28
CA TYR A 204 24.43 -13.85 -14.13
C TYR A 204 23.48 -14.95 -13.62
N HIS A 205 22.32 -15.22 -14.24
CA HIS A 205 21.47 -16.35 -13.80
C HIS A 205 20.95 -17.23 -14.93
N GLN A 206 21.85 -17.69 -15.81
CA GLN A 206 21.58 -18.85 -16.65
C GLN A 206 22.71 -19.86 -16.45
N GLY A 207 22.50 -20.79 -15.53
CA GLY A 207 23.51 -21.78 -15.19
C GLY A 207 23.15 -22.71 -14.05
N TYR A 208 21.96 -23.31 -14.09
CA TYR A 208 21.78 -24.68 -13.56
C TYR A 208 20.75 -25.37 -14.45
N GLN A 209 21.29 -25.95 -15.51
CA GLN A 209 20.62 -26.86 -16.40
C GLN A 209 20.69 -28.26 -15.78
N ASP A 210 19.60 -29.00 -15.96
CA ASP A 210 19.32 -30.34 -15.46
C ASP A 210 20.43 -31.38 -15.72
N GLY A 211 20.34 -32.46 -14.95
CA GLY A 211 21.37 -33.48 -14.77
C GLY A 211 21.70 -34.36 -15.98
N TYR A 212 22.84 -35.02 -15.84
CA TYR A 212 23.03 -36.46 -16.02
C TYR A 212 23.86 -36.99 -14.86
#